data_AF-A0A2M9P2S0-F1
#
_entry.id   AF-A0A2M9P2S0-F1
#
_cell.length_a   1.000
_cell.length_b   1.000
_cell.length_c   1.000
_cell.angle_alpha   90.00
_cell.angle_beta   90.00
_cell.angle_gamma   90.00
#
_symmetry.space_group_name_H-M   'P 1'
#
loop_
_entity.id
_entity.type
_entity.pdbx_description
1 polymer ?
#
loop_
_entity_poly.entity_id
_entity_poly.type
_entity_poly.pdbx_seq_one_letter_code
_entity_poly.pdbx_strand_id
1 'polypeptide(L)' 'MKPVYLLGFIPFIGILVGSVFASKVNAIVLGMPFLLFWHTLWLVISSGILLIIYKFDPINKEENE' A
#
# COMPACT_ATOMS: atom_id res chain seq x y z
N MET A 1 -11.38 12.30 -13.03
CA MET A 1 -10.82 11.22 -12.21
C MET A 1 -11.11 11.55 -10.76
N LYS A 2 -11.85 10.69 -10.03
CA LYS A 2 -12.16 10.96 -8.61
C LYS A 2 -10.86 11.01 -7.81
N PRO A 3 -10.73 11.89 -6.80
CA PRO A 3 -9.51 12.00 -5.99
C PRO A 3 -9.17 10.68 -5.25
N VAL A 4 -10.13 9.76 -5.14
CA VAL A 4 -9.96 8.42 -4.54
C VAL A 4 -8.90 7.58 -5.28
N TYR A 5 -8.72 7.76 -6.59
CA TYR A 5 -7.67 7.03 -7.34
C TYR A 5 -6.25 7.53 -7.03
N LEU A 6 -6.09 8.74 -6.49
CA LEU A 6 -4.78 9.23 -6.04
C LEU A 6 -4.25 8.43 -4.84
N LEU A 7 -5.12 7.76 -4.07
CA LEU A 7 -4.67 6.87 -3.00
C LEU A 7 -3.83 5.71 -3.54
N GLY A 8 -4.03 5.30 -4.80
CA GLY A 8 -3.23 4.26 -5.45
C GLY A 8 -1.75 4.63 -5.66
N PHE A 9 -1.40 5.92 -5.61
CA PHE A 9 -0.01 6.38 -5.70
C PHE A 9 0.74 6.31 -4.36
N ILE A 10 0.02 6.26 -3.24
CA ILE A 10 0.60 6.19 -1.89
C ILE A 10 1.57 5.02 -1.73
N PRO A 11 1.22 3.76 -2.10
CA PRO A 11 2.16 2.64 -1.97
C PRO A 11 3.39 2.80 -2.85
N PHE A 12 3.27 3.44 -4.02
CA PHE A 12 4.42 3.71 -4.89
C PHE A 12 5.44 4.64 -4.23
N ILE A 13 4.96 5.75 -3.65
CA ILE A 13 5.82 6.70 -2.92
C ILE A 13 6.40 6.03 -1.68
N GLY A 14 5.59 5.26 -0.97
CA GLY A 14 5.99 4.53 0.23
C GLY A 14 7.09 3.50 0.02
N ILE A 15 7.02 2.75 -1.07
CA ILE A 15 8.06 1.78 -1.45
C ILE A 15 9.31 2.51 -1.92
N LEU A 16 9.19 3.50 -2.81
CA LEU A 16 10.37 4.19 -3.38
C LEU A 16 11.13 5.01 -2.33
N VAL A 17 10.44 5.87 -1.60
CA VAL A 17 11.06 6.70 -0.56
C VAL A 17 11.46 5.83 0.62
N GLY A 18 10.54 4.97 1.08
CA GLY A 18 10.77 4.14 2.24
C GLY A 18 11.86 3.09 2.05
N SER A 19 12.07 2.57 0.83
CA SER A 19 13.18 1.63 0.55
C SER A 19 14.55 2.26 0.74
N VAL A 20 14.72 3.56 0.41
CA VAL A 20 15.99 4.29 0.64
C VAL A 20 16.32 4.41 2.13
N PHE A 21 15.30 4.57 2.98
CA PHE A 21 15.49 4.58 4.43
C PHE A 21 15.60 3.17 5.01
N ALA A 22 14.75 2.25 4.57
CA ALA A 22 14.69 0.88 5.07
C ALA A 22 15.94 0.06 4.71
N SER A 23 16.59 0.35 3.58
CA SER A 23 17.86 -0.28 3.20
C SER A 23 19.03 0.18 4.06
N LYS A 24 18.97 1.38 4.65
CA LYS A 24 20.02 1.90 5.55
C LYS A 24 19.95 1.30 6.96
N VAL A 25 18.80 0.72 7.31
CA VAL A 25 18.54 0.17 8.64
C VAL A 25 18.78 -1.34 8.61
N ASN A 26 19.87 -1.80 9.23
CA ASN A 26 20.18 -3.23 9.42
C ASN A 26 19.38 -3.84 10.59
N ALA A 27 18.11 -3.46 10.75
CA ALA A 27 17.26 -4.06 11.74
C ALA A 27 16.70 -5.38 11.21
N ILE A 28 16.51 -6.33 12.13
CA ILE A 28 15.80 -7.58 11.86
C ILE A 28 14.44 -7.48 12.54
N VAL A 29 13.38 -7.65 11.77
CA VAL A 29 11.99 -7.61 12.24
C VAL A 29 11.35 -8.96 11.91
N LEU A 30 10.78 -9.62 12.92
CA LEU A 30 10.16 -10.94 12.79
C LEU A 30 11.10 -12.00 12.17
N GLY A 31 12.40 -11.90 12.40
CA GLY A 31 13.41 -12.80 11.83
C GLY A 31 13.80 -12.47 10.37
N MET A 32 13.28 -11.39 9.80
CA MET A 32 13.55 -10.95 8.43
C MET A 32 14.30 -9.60 8.41
N PRO A 33 15.12 -9.32 7.39
CA PRO A 33 15.64 -7.98 7.14
C PRO A 33 14.52 -6.93 7.11
N PHE A 34 14.74 -5.77 7.73
CA PHE A 34 13.78 -4.67 7.78
C PHE A 34 13.28 -4.25 6.40
N LEU A 35 14.15 -4.29 5.38
CA LEU A 35 13.77 -4.03 4.01
C LEU A 35 12.66 -4.97 3.51
N LEU A 36 12.72 -6.27 3.82
CA LEU A 36 11.68 -7.22 3.44
C LEU A 36 10.38 -6.96 4.20
N PHE A 37 10.48 -6.72 5.51
CA PHE A 37 9.33 -6.35 6.33
C PHE A 37 8.62 -5.10 5.79
N TRP A 38 9.39 -4.10 5.37
CA TRP A 38 8.88 -2.86 4.79
C TRP A 38 8.08 -3.11 3.51
N HIS A 39 8.58 -3.93 2.59
CA HIS A 39 7.86 -4.28 1.36
C HIS A 39 6.56 -5.06 1.68
N THR A 40 6.61 -6.00 2.61
CA THR A 40 5.43 -6.75 3.05
C THR A 40 4.38 -5.83 3.69
N LEU A 41 4.80 -4.86 4.50
CA LEU A 41 3.91 -3.86 5.08
C LEU A 41 3.19 -3.06 3.98
N TRP A 42 3.94 -2.59 2.98
CA TRP A 42 3.37 -1.87 1.84
C TRP A 42 2.45 -2.72 0.97
N LEU A 43 2.74 -4.02 0.84
CA LEU A 43 1.85 -4.97 0.16
C LEU A 43 0.48 -5.02 0.86
N VAL A 44 0.47 -5.18 2.19
CA VAL A 44 -0.78 -5.20 2.98
C VAL A 44 -1.53 -3.87 2.88
N ILE A 45 -0.81 -2.75 3.00
CA ILE A 45 -1.40 -1.40 2.87
C ILE A 45 -2.02 -1.21 1.48
N SER A 46 -1.37 -1.67 0.41
CA SER A 46 -1.89 -1.55 -0.95
C SER A 46 -3.21 -2.29 -1.14
N SER A 47 -3.35 -3.49 -0.57
CA SER A 47 -4.61 -4.24 -0.54
C SER A 47 -5.70 -3.49 0.23
N GLY A 48 -5.36 -2.91 1.39
CA GLY A 48 -6.28 -2.06 2.15
C GLY A 48 -6.73 -0.81 1.37
N ILE A 49 -5.82 -0.17 0.63
CA ILE A 49 -6.14 0.96 -0.24
C ILE A 49 -7.12 0.55 -1.34
N LEU A 50 -6.91 -0.60 -1.98
CA LEU A 50 -7.86 -1.13 -2.97
C LEU A 50 -9.24 -1.39 -2.37
N LEU A 51 -9.31 -1.94 -1.15
CA LEU A 51 -10.59 -2.10 -0.44
C LEU A 51 -11.28 -0.77 -0.14
N ILE A 52 -10.51 0.26 0.26
CA ILE A 52 -11.03 1.60 0.46
C ILE A 52 -11.55 2.16 -0.87
N ILE A 53 -10.76 2.11 -1.93
CA ILE A 53 -11.16 2.55 -3.27
C ILE A 53 -12.45 1.83 -3.68
N TYR A 54 -12.52 0.52 -3.55
CA TYR A 54 -13.71 -0.29 -3.89
C TYR A 54 -14.95 0.13 -3.08
N LYS A 55 -14.82 0.32 -1.77
CA LYS A 55 -15.96 0.72 -0.91
C LYS A 55 -16.45 2.14 -1.21
N PHE A 56 -15.52 3.03 -1.58
CA PHE A 56 -15.82 4.43 -1.89
C PHE A 56 -16.10 4.68 -3.37
N ASP A 57 -15.83 3.73 -4.26
CA ASP A 57 -16.17 3.84 -5.67
C ASP A 57 -17.60 3.37 -5.90
N PRO A 58 -18.57 4.28 -6.09
CA PRO A 58 -19.96 3.94 -6.37
C PRO A 58 -20.15 3.18 -7.69
N ILE A 59 -19.13 3.03 -8.54
CA ILE A 59 -19.23 2.25 -9.78
C ILE A 59 -19.51 0.76 -9.48
N ASN A 60 -19.05 0.25 -8.33
CA ASN A 60 -19.32 -1.14 -7.93
C ASN A 60 -20.64 -1.29 -7.15
N LYS A 61 -21.48 -0.24 -7.06
CA LYS A 61 -22.80 -0.31 -6.42
C LYS A 61 -23.93 -0.77 -7.37
N GLU A 62 -23.66 -0.95 -8.66
CA GLU A 62 -24.70 -1.30 -9.67
C GLU A 62 -24.69 -2.77 -10.12
N GLU A 63 -24.03 -3.69 -9.41
CA GLU A 63 -24.09 -5.14 -9.73
C GLU A 63 -24.59 -5.97 -8.54
N ASN A 64 -25.66 -5.52 -7.90
CA ASN A 64 -26.53 -6.36 -7.08
C ASN A 64 -27.98 -5.86 -7.24
N GLU A 65 -28.54 -6.03 -8.44
CA GLU A 65 -29.99 -6.21 -8.62
C GLU A 65 -30.31 -7.70 -8.64
#